data_AF-A0A6M3LE48-F1
#
_entry.id   AF-A0A6M3LE48-F1
#
_cell.length_a   1.000
_cell.length_b   1.000
_cell.length_c   1.000
_cell.angle_alpha   90.00
_cell.angle_beta   90.00
_cell.angle_gamma   90.00
#
_symmetry.space_group_name_H-M   'P 1'
#
loop_
_entity.id
_entity.type
_entity.pdbx_description
1 polymer ?
#
loop_
_entity_poly.entity_id
_entity_poly.type
_entity_poly.pdbx_seq_one_letter_code
_entity_poly.pdbx_strand_id
1 'polypeptide(L)'
;MKYFQMFRITGVANSITYDSGLKSTESEKKRLVSCHISVEKYAATDDNEVQGWHERAKVFDIPEKMFPTELNNATAMTAAGSKIQSVPVDLDIPVGEIFKVAIKCAATDVDVRGAYEYEIIT
;
A
#
# COMPACT_ATOMS: atom_id res chain seq x y z
N MET A 1 16.69 5.27 -12.09
CA MET A 1 15.42 5.43 -12.85
C MET A 1 14.31 4.89 -11.97
N LYS A 2 13.16 5.58 -11.95
CA LYS A 2 12.02 5.20 -11.11
C LYS A 2 11.08 4.28 -11.86
N TYR A 3 10.64 3.24 -11.18
CA TYR A 3 9.71 2.22 -11.66
C TYR A 3 8.52 2.14 -10.72
N PHE A 4 7.40 1.64 -11.25
CA PHE A 4 6.16 1.50 -10.49
C PHE A 4 5.62 0.08 -10.62
N GLN A 5 5.34 -0.55 -9.48
CA GLN A 5 4.64 -1.85 -9.44
C GLN A 5 3.29 -1.66 -8.76
N MET A 6 2.21 -1.85 -9.51
CA MET A 6 0.85 -1.72 -8.96
C MET A 6 0.52 -2.89 -8.03
N PHE A 7 -0.31 -2.60 -7.03
CA PHE A 7 -0.89 -3.60 -6.15
C PHE A 7 -2.36 -3.26 -5.86
N ARG A 8 -3.11 -4.29 -5.47
CA ARG A 8 -4.48 -4.19 -4.96
C ARG A 8 -4.64 -5.17 -3.81
N ILE A 9 -5.41 -4.77 -2.82
CA ILE A 9 -5.71 -5.58 -1.64
C ILE A 9 -7.22 -5.53 -1.42
N THR A 10 -7.84 -6.71 -1.34
CA THR A 10 -9.24 -6.81 -0.94
C THR A 10 -9.30 -6.96 0.57
N GLY A 11 -9.92 -6.00 1.25
CA GLY A 11 -10.08 -6.03 2.69
C GLY A 11 -10.94 -7.20 3.13
N VAL A 12 -10.65 -7.76 4.31
CA VAL A 12 -11.49 -8.79 4.93
C VAL A 12 -11.72 -8.40 6.38
N ALA A 13 -12.98 -8.28 6.79
CA ALA A 13 -13.32 -7.91 8.16
C ALA A 13 -12.65 -8.82 9.19
N ASN A 14 -12.17 -8.23 10.27
CA ASN A 14 -11.46 -8.86 11.39
C ASN A 14 -10.17 -9.59 10.97
N SER A 15 -9.49 -9.10 9.93
CA SER A 15 -8.30 -9.72 9.38
C SER A 15 -7.28 -8.69 8.91
N ILE A 16 -6.04 -9.14 8.76
CA ILE A 16 -4.99 -8.42 8.03
C ILE A 16 -4.82 -9.10 6.69
N THR A 17 -5.06 -8.38 5.59
CA THR A 17 -4.84 -8.87 4.23
C THR A 17 -3.61 -8.20 3.64
N TYR A 18 -2.74 -8.97 3.02
CA TYR A 18 -1.50 -8.54 2.40
C TYR A 18 -1.61 -8.57 0.87
N ASP A 19 -0.84 -7.71 0.20
CA ASP A 19 -0.60 -7.83 -1.23
C ASP A 19 0.46 -8.90 -1.55
N SER A 20 0.82 -9.01 -2.84
CA SER A 20 1.89 -9.90 -3.28
C SER A 20 3.29 -9.40 -2.91
N GLY A 21 3.48 -8.08 -2.77
CA GLY A 21 4.71 -7.43 -2.36
C GLY A 21 5.66 -7.05 -3.49
N LEU A 22 6.67 -6.24 -3.13
CA LEU A 22 7.82 -5.87 -3.95
C LEU A 22 9.04 -6.68 -3.50
N LYS A 23 9.54 -7.55 -4.38
CA LYS A 23 10.66 -8.46 -4.08
C LYS A 23 11.93 -8.08 -4.84
N SER A 24 13.05 -8.09 -4.14
CA SER A 24 14.39 -7.97 -4.74
C SER A 24 14.93 -9.33 -5.18
N THR A 25 15.56 -9.36 -6.35
CA THR A 25 16.24 -10.54 -6.90
C THR A 25 17.70 -10.19 -7.19
N GLU A 26 18.54 -11.22 -7.44
CA GLU A 26 19.96 -11.00 -7.82
C GLU A 26 20.11 -10.14 -9.07
N SER A 27 19.21 -10.30 -10.05
CA SER A 27 19.22 -9.54 -11.30
C SER A 27 18.60 -8.15 -11.17
N GLU A 28 17.73 -7.93 -10.18
CA GLU A 28 16.99 -6.70 -9.95
C GLU A 28 16.91 -6.42 -8.46
N LYS A 29 17.99 -5.87 -7.90
CA LYS A 29 17.99 -5.34 -6.54
C LYS A 29 17.16 -4.06 -6.54
N LYS A 30 16.20 -3.96 -5.64
CA LYS A 30 15.25 -2.85 -5.60
C LYS A 30 15.42 -2.05 -4.32
N ARG A 31 15.41 -0.73 -4.45
CA ARG A 31 15.19 0.23 -3.36
C ARG A 31 13.77 0.75 -3.45
N LEU A 32 12.98 0.54 -2.41
CA LEU A 32 11.65 1.13 -2.28
C LEU A 32 11.79 2.60 -1.89
N VAL A 33 11.27 3.49 -2.72
CA VAL A 33 11.26 4.93 -2.47
C VAL A 33 10.01 5.31 -1.68
N SER A 34 8.83 4.91 -2.18
CA SER A 34 7.55 5.24 -1.56
C SER A 34 6.45 4.25 -1.90
N CYS A 35 5.43 4.19 -1.05
CA CYS A 35 4.18 3.51 -1.33
C CYS A 35 3.11 4.55 -1.67
N HIS A 36 2.58 4.49 -2.89
CA HIS A 36 1.46 5.30 -3.34
C HIS A 36 0.17 4.57 -3.01
N ILE A 37 -0.70 5.18 -2.21
CA ILE A 37 -1.85 4.50 -1.60
C ILE A 37 -3.12 5.33 -1.78
N SER A 38 -4.20 4.62 -2.05
CA SER A 38 -5.59 5.08 -2.04
C SER A 38 -6.45 3.98 -1.44
N VAL A 39 -7.53 4.36 -0.77
CA VAL A 39 -8.48 3.41 -0.17
C VAL A 39 -9.84 3.53 -0.87
N GLU A 40 -10.63 2.47 -0.87
CA GLU A 40 -11.94 2.51 -1.53
C GLU A 40 -12.91 3.46 -0.82
N LYS A 41 -12.99 3.30 0.50
CA LYS A 41 -13.92 3.95 1.42
C LYS A 41 -13.25 3.97 2.80
N TYR A 42 -13.87 4.63 3.77
CA TYR A 42 -13.45 4.54 5.17
C TYR A 42 -14.55 3.88 6.01
N ALA A 43 -14.13 3.11 7.00
CA ALA A 43 -14.92 2.66 8.11
C ALA A 43 -15.32 3.84 8.98
N ALA A 44 -16.54 3.80 9.50
CA ALA A 44 -17.03 4.83 10.41
C ALA A 44 -16.24 4.87 11.74
N THR A 45 -15.64 3.75 12.14
CA THR A 45 -15.14 3.52 13.50
C THR A 45 -13.67 3.84 13.71
N ASP A 46 -12.93 4.31 12.69
CA ASP A 46 -11.49 4.65 12.79
C ASP A 46 -10.53 3.49 13.12
N ASP A 47 -10.99 2.24 13.04
CA ASP A 47 -10.21 1.09 13.52
C ASP A 47 -9.38 0.36 12.43
N ASN A 48 -9.46 0.84 11.19
CA ASN A 48 -8.75 0.25 10.05
C ASN A 48 -7.40 0.94 9.80
N GLU A 49 -6.40 0.14 9.46
CA GLU A 49 -5.01 0.58 9.38
C GLU A 49 -4.36 0.08 8.09
N VAL A 50 -3.81 0.99 7.28
CA VAL A 50 -2.91 0.63 6.18
C VAL A 50 -1.50 0.49 6.74
N GLN A 51 -0.89 -0.67 6.51
CA GLN A 51 0.39 -1.05 7.10
C GLN A 51 1.41 -1.39 6.02
N GLY A 52 2.67 -1.05 6.29
CA GLY A 52 3.82 -1.45 5.47
C GLY A 52 4.72 -2.39 6.24
N TRP A 53 5.12 -3.49 5.63
CA TRP A 53 5.90 -4.56 6.26
C TRP A 53 7.13 -4.89 5.43
N HIS A 54 8.29 -4.89 6.07
CA HIS A 54 9.49 -5.50 5.52
C HIS A 54 9.70 -6.84 6.23
N GLU A 55 9.50 -7.95 5.52
CA GLU A 55 9.42 -9.29 6.11
C GLU A 55 8.39 -9.36 7.27
N ARG A 56 8.88 -9.35 8.52
CA ARG A 56 8.08 -9.38 9.75
C ARG A 56 8.15 -8.08 10.54
N ALA A 57 8.90 -7.09 10.06
CA ALA A 57 9.04 -5.79 10.70
C ALA A 57 8.02 -4.82 10.11
N LYS A 58 7.16 -4.25 10.96
CA LYS A 58 6.25 -3.19 10.56
C LYS A 58 7.04 -1.89 10.40
N VAL A 59 6.98 -1.31 9.20
CA VAL A 59 7.69 -0.08 8.82
C VAL A 59 6.80 1.15 9.00
N PHE A 60 5.51 1.04 8.67
CA PHE A 60 4.54 2.09 8.96
C PHE A 60 3.18 1.48 9.32
N ASP A 61 2.39 2.27 10.04
CA ASP A 61 1.03 1.96 10.46
C ASP A 61 0.24 3.28 10.44
N ILE A 62 -0.67 3.42 9.48
CA ILE A 62 -1.37 4.69 9.24
C ILE A 62 -2.87 4.42 9.17
N PRO A 63 -3.70 5.16 9.95
CA PRO A 63 -5.15 5.04 9.86
C PRO A 63 -5.65 5.29 8.44
N GLU A 64 -6.62 4.49 7.98
CA GLU A 64 -7.07 4.57 6.58
C GLU A 64 -7.67 5.95 6.20
N LYS A 65 -8.23 6.68 7.17
CA LYS A 65 -8.82 8.02 6.96
C LYS A 65 -7.80 9.08 6.55
N MET A 66 -6.52 8.80 6.73
CA MET A 66 -5.44 9.68 6.27
C MET A 66 -5.21 9.56 4.76
N PHE A 67 -5.81 8.58 4.09
CA PHE A 67 -5.65 8.36 2.65
C PHE A 67 -6.86 8.86 1.86
N PRO A 68 -6.63 9.34 0.62
CA PRO A 68 -7.72 9.71 -0.27
C PRO A 68 -8.57 8.49 -0.62
N THR A 69 -9.88 8.71 -0.68
CA THR A 69 -10.86 7.64 -0.93
C THR A 69 -11.43 7.72 -2.33
N GLU A 70 -11.51 6.59 -3.03
CA GLU A 70 -12.27 6.47 -4.28
C GLU A 70 -12.95 5.12 -4.38
N LEU A 71 -14.29 5.14 -4.49
CA LEU A 71 -15.09 3.92 -4.60
C LEU A 71 -14.62 3.06 -5.77
N ASN A 72 -14.59 1.74 -5.55
CA ASN A 72 -14.06 0.80 -6.53
C ASN A 72 -14.83 0.83 -7.86
N ASN A 73 -16.12 1.16 -7.78
CA ASN A 73 -17.09 1.22 -8.88
C ASN A 73 -17.36 2.66 -9.36
N ALA A 74 -16.57 3.65 -8.95
CA ALA A 74 -16.72 5.02 -9.44
C ALA A 74 -16.53 5.05 -10.96
N THR A 75 -17.57 5.45 -11.70
CA THR A 75 -17.56 5.60 -13.16
C THR A 75 -17.48 7.05 -13.61
N ALA A 76 -17.69 7.98 -12.68
CA ALA A 76 -17.60 9.42 -12.89
C ALA A 76 -16.53 10.00 -11.98
N MET A 77 -15.74 10.95 -12.50
CA MET A 77 -14.78 11.69 -11.70
C MET A 77 -15.53 12.73 -10.87
N THR A 78 -15.81 12.41 -9.60
CA THR A 78 -16.58 13.27 -8.69
C THR A 78 -15.71 14.07 -7.72
N ALA A 79 -14.45 13.69 -7.53
CA ALA A 79 -13.55 14.32 -6.57
C ALA A 79 -12.59 15.33 -7.24
N ALA A 80 -12.51 16.54 -6.69
CA ALA A 80 -11.45 17.50 -6.96
C ALA A 80 -10.35 17.34 -5.89
N GLY A 81 -9.20 16.76 -6.26
CA GLY A 81 -8.07 16.53 -5.34
C GLY A 81 -7.14 15.41 -5.78
N SER A 82 -6.03 15.22 -5.05
CA SER A 82 -5.14 14.08 -5.29
C SER A 82 -5.84 12.79 -4.86
N LYS A 83 -5.91 11.82 -5.77
CA LYS A 83 -6.53 10.51 -5.52
C LYS A 83 -5.57 9.49 -4.91
N ILE A 84 -4.31 9.86 -4.79
CA ILE A 84 -3.24 9.01 -4.29
C ILE A 84 -2.39 9.84 -3.33
N GLN A 85 -2.02 9.22 -2.21
CA GLN A 85 -1.09 9.77 -1.26
C GLN A 85 0.16 8.90 -1.20
N SER A 86 1.32 9.56 -1.18
CA SER A 86 2.61 8.88 -1.14
C SER A 86 3.11 8.80 0.30
N VAL A 87 3.45 7.59 0.74
CA VAL A 87 4.12 7.32 2.02
C VAL A 87 5.59 7.09 1.71
N PRO A 88 6.50 8.02 2.07
CA PRO A 88 7.92 7.82 1.88
C PRO A 88 8.42 6.70 2.79
N VAL A 89 9.22 5.78 2.23
CA VAL A 89 9.77 4.63 2.96
C VAL A 89 11.29 4.64 2.91
N ASP A 90 11.86 4.90 1.73
CA ASP A 90 13.30 4.98 1.46
C ASP A 90 14.11 3.81 2.06
N LEU A 91 13.81 2.59 1.60
CA LEU A 91 14.38 1.35 2.12
C LEU A 91 14.96 0.48 1.00
N ASP A 92 16.22 0.06 1.16
CA ASP A 92 16.84 -0.95 0.29
C ASP A 92 16.30 -2.33 0.67
N ILE A 93 15.69 -3.05 -0.28
CA ILE A 93 15.16 -4.40 -0.05
C ILE A 93 16.27 -5.40 -0.39
N PRO A 94 16.81 -6.16 0.58
CA PRO A 94 17.85 -7.16 0.33
C PRO A 94 17.39 -8.25 -0.65
N VAL A 95 18.35 -8.87 -1.34
CA VAL A 95 18.03 -9.95 -2.29
C VAL A 95 17.35 -11.10 -1.58
N GLY A 96 16.21 -11.55 -2.13
CA GLY A 96 15.41 -12.62 -1.56
C GLY A 96 14.32 -12.14 -0.60
N GLU A 97 14.41 -10.90 -0.10
CA GLU A 97 13.45 -10.30 0.81
C GLU A 97 12.34 -9.54 0.08
N ILE A 98 11.24 -9.30 0.79
CA ILE A 98 10.03 -8.69 0.27
C ILE A 98 9.47 -7.60 1.19
N PHE A 99 9.07 -6.50 0.58
CA PHE A 99 8.22 -5.51 1.22
C PHE A 99 6.77 -5.73 0.81
N LYS A 100 5.84 -5.66 1.76
CA LYS A 100 4.39 -5.82 1.51
C LYS A 100 3.60 -4.67 2.10
N VAL A 101 2.53 -4.30 1.42
CA VAL A 101 1.47 -3.45 1.96
C VAL A 101 0.35 -4.36 2.43
N ALA A 102 -0.25 -3.98 3.55
CA ALA A 102 -1.38 -4.67 4.13
C ALA A 102 -2.47 -3.69 4.54
N ILE A 103 -3.69 -4.19 4.62
CA ILE A 103 -4.81 -3.52 5.28
C ILE A 103 -5.26 -4.40 6.44
N LYS A 104 -5.28 -3.84 7.64
CA LYS A 104 -5.93 -4.43 8.80
C LYS A 104 -7.33 -3.84 8.86
N CYS A 105 -8.33 -4.70 8.66
CA CYS A 105 -9.72 -4.32 8.82
C CYS A 105 -10.26 -4.80 10.17
N ALA A 106 -10.95 -3.91 10.87
CA ALA A 106 -11.82 -4.26 11.98
C ALA A 106 -13.16 -4.79 11.45
N ALA A 107 -14.29 -4.26 11.90
CA ALA A 107 -15.61 -4.74 11.49
C ALA A 107 -15.98 -4.40 10.03
N THR A 108 -15.46 -3.32 9.47
CA THR A 108 -15.75 -2.87 8.10
C THR A 108 -14.57 -3.19 7.18
N ASP A 109 -14.85 -3.96 6.13
CA ASP A 109 -13.87 -4.24 5.08
C ASP A 109 -13.61 -3.01 4.20
N VAL A 110 -12.35 -2.78 3.86
CA VAL A 110 -11.94 -1.69 2.97
C VAL A 110 -10.85 -2.20 2.04
N ASP A 111 -11.03 -1.91 0.75
CA ASP A 111 -10.04 -2.24 -0.26
C ASP A 111 -8.98 -1.14 -0.38
N VAL A 112 -7.77 -1.56 -0.73
CA VAL A 112 -6.62 -0.67 -0.95
C VAL A 112 -6.10 -0.85 -2.36
N ARG A 113 -5.76 0.26 -3.01
CA ARG A 113 -5.13 0.29 -4.33
C ARG A 113 -3.91 1.19 -4.29
N GLY A 114 -2.86 0.79 -4.98
CA GLY A 114 -1.63 1.56 -4.93
C GLY A 114 -0.55 1.10 -5.89
N ALA A 115 0.62 1.68 -5.71
CA ALA A 115 1.84 1.27 -6.38
C ALA A 115 3.07 1.47 -5.50
N TYR A 116 4.02 0.55 -5.60
CA TYR A 116 5.37 0.77 -5.12
C TYR A 116 6.13 1.64 -6.11
N GLU A 117 6.66 2.77 -5.68
CA GLU A 117 7.68 3.52 -6.41
C GLU A 117 9.05 3.01 -5.96
N TYR A 118 9.84 2.49 -6.89
CA TYR A 118 11.13 1.89 -6.57
C TYR A 118 12.19 2.21 -7.61
N GLU A 119 13.44 2.01 -7.24
CA GLU A 119 14.60 2.13 -8.11
C GLU A 119 15.31 0.79 -8.18
N ILE A 120 15.86 0.46 -9.35
CA ILE A 120 16.78 -0.66 -9.48
C ILE A 120 18.17 -0.14 -9.14
N ILE A 121 18.80 -0.74 -8.13
CA ILE A 121 20.14 -0.42 -7.67
C ILE A 121 21.12 -1.50 -8.17
N THR A 122 22.32 -1.08 -8.55
CA THR A 122 23.39 -1.98 -9.02
C THR A 122 24.24 -2.48 -7.86
#